data_AF-A0A2D2ASH7-F1
#
_entry.id   AF-A0A2D2ASH7-F1
#
_cell.length_a   1.000
_cell.length_b   1.000
_cell.length_c   1.000
_cell.angle_alpha   90.00
_cell.angle_beta   90.00
_cell.angle_gamma   90.00
#
_symmetry.space_group_name_H-M   'P 1'
#
loop_
_entity.id
_entity.type
_entity.pdbx_description
1 polymer ?
#
loop_
_entity_poly.entity_id
_entity_poly.type
_entity_poly.pdbx_seq_one_letter_code
_entity_poly.pdbx_strand_id
1 'polypeptide(L)'
;MRRLVRPLAALSLALVSAGAAQAQSLSIKVDQATRLSLPGVARDVVVGNPAVADVTVLDGRNLVLIGKGPGVTNLLVVDARGRTLLDREVVVGGGDQGRVAYIRGGSLQTFACSPRCERIGGDDAAAAAPQAAPNSGGVSQGSGPQ
;
A
#
# COMPACT_ATOMS: atom_id res chain seq x y z
N MET A 1 -68.63 11.00 35.09
CA MET A 1 -67.93 9.88 34.44
C MET A 1 -67.04 10.44 33.32
N ARG A 2 -65.77 10.77 33.59
CA ARG A 2 -64.81 11.25 32.58
C ARG A 2 -63.82 10.13 32.32
N ARG A 3 -63.83 9.59 31.10
CA ARG A 3 -62.99 8.47 30.68
C ARG A 3 -61.53 8.93 30.62
N LEU A 4 -60.69 8.34 31.47
CA LEU A 4 -59.23 8.41 31.35
C LEU A 4 -58.81 7.52 30.18
N VAL A 5 -58.18 8.12 29.16
CA VAL A 5 -57.36 7.41 28.18
C VAL A 5 -55.95 7.94 28.35
N ARG A 6 -55.05 7.13 28.92
CA ARG A 6 -53.62 7.42 28.98
C ARG A 6 -52.93 6.62 27.87
N PRO A 7 -52.01 7.25 27.10
CA PRO A 7 -51.50 6.70 25.86
C PRO A 7 -50.50 5.57 26.10
N LEU A 8 -50.50 4.59 25.20
CA LEU A 8 -49.51 3.53 25.11
C LEU A 8 -48.09 4.14 25.07
N ALA A 9 -47.24 3.73 26.00
CA ALA A 9 -45.82 4.01 25.97
C ALA A 9 -45.17 3.23 24.81
N ALA A 10 -44.76 3.95 23.76
CA ALA A 10 -44.01 3.39 22.65
C ALA A 10 -42.54 3.19 23.08
N LEU A 11 -42.18 1.95 23.40
CA LEU A 11 -40.83 1.53 23.74
C LEU A 11 -39.97 1.57 22.45
N SER A 12 -39.22 2.65 22.25
CA SER A 12 -38.37 2.86 21.09
C SER A 12 -37.09 2.04 21.23
N LEU A 13 -36.96 0.95 20.48
CA LEU A 13 -35.77 0.11 20.45
C LEU A 13 -34.67 0.81 19.62
N ALA A 14 -33.72 1.46 20.29
CA ALA A 14 -32.58 2.08 19.63
C ALA A 14 -31.58 1.00 19.20
N LEU A 15 -31.55 0.66 17.90
CA LEU A 15 -30.49 -0.14 17.30
C LEU A 15 -29.20 0.69 17.27
N VAL A 16 -28.26 0.41 18.19
CA VAL A 16 -26.90 0.93 18.12
C VAL A 16 -26.15 0.13 17.05
N SER A 17 -25.95 0.74 15.88
CA SER A 17 -25.07 0.20 14.85
C SER A 17 -23.62 0.45 15.23
N ALA A 18 -22.93 -0.56 15.76
CA ALA A 18 -21.48 -0.52 15.94
C ALA A 18 -20.81 -0.62 14.56
N GLY A 19 -20.38 0.52 14.00
CA GLY A 19 -19.57 0.54 12.79
C GLY A 19 -18.20 -0.07 13.07
N ALA A 20 -17.84 -1.14 12.36
CA ALA A 20 -16.49 -1.69 12.39
C ALA A 20 -15.52 -0.65 11.82
N ALA A 21 -14.61 -0.16 12.65
CA ALA A 21 -13.51 0.68 12.20
C ALA A 21 -12.52 -0.18 11.41
N GLN A 22 -12.75 -0.32 10.11
CA GLN A 22 -11.80 -0.92 9.19
C GLN A 22 -10.52 -0.07 9.23
N ALA A 23 -9.40 -0.68 9.64
CA ALA A 23 -8.09 -0.07 9.53
C ALA A 23 -7.76 0.07 8.04
N GLN A 24 -8.06 1.23 7.46
CA GLN A 24 -7.88 1.49 6.04
C GLN A 24 -6.38 1.50 5.73
N SER A 25 -5.88 0.52 4.99
CA SER A 25 -4.49 0.54 4.49
C SER A 25 -4.33 1.62 3.42
N LEU A 26 -3.16 2.26 3.41
CA LEU A 26 -2.81 3.30 2.44
C LEU A 26 -1.89 2.71 1.37
N SER A 27 -2.41 2.56 0.16
CA SER A 27 -1.62 2.07 -0.98
C SER A 27 -0.97 3.23 -1.74
N ILE A 28 0.34 3.15 -1.94
CA ILE A 28 1.14 4.15 -2.65
C ILE A 28 1.98 3.42 -3.70
N LYS A 29 2.15 4.06 -4.85
CA LYS A 29 3.02 3.53 -5.91
C LYS A 29 4.49 3.80 -5.59
N VAL A 30 5.37 2.93 -6.06
CA VAL A 30 6.82 3.17 -6.01
C VAL A 30 7.12 4.47 -6.76
N ASP A 31 8.05 5.27 -6.22
CA ASP A 31 8.48 6.58 -6.69
C ASP A 31 7.36 7.64 -6.77
N GLN A 32 6.23 7.41 -6.10
CA GLN A 32 5.10 8.32 -6.06
C GLN A 32 4.90 8.93 -4.68
N ALA A 33 4.42 10.17 -4.69
CA ALA A 33 4.16 10.96 -3.51
C ALA A 33 2.66 11.18 -3.30
N THR A 34 2.19 11.00 -2.07
CA THR A 34 0.81 11.24 -1.67
C THR A 34 0.79 12.25 -0.53
N ARG A 35 -0.04 13.29 -0.67
CA ARG A 35 -0.29 14.26 0.40
C ARG A 35 -1.29 13.68 1.39
N LEU A 36 -0.97 13.78 2.68
CA LEU A 36 -1.85 13.41 3.77
C LEU A 36 -2.17 14.63 4.62
N SER A 37 -3.47 14.84 4.88
CA SER A 37 -3.97 15.86 5.78
C SER A 37 -4.30 15.23 7.13
N LEU A 38 -3.77 15.82 8.19
CA LEU A 38 -3.92 15.34 9.56
C LEU A 38 -5.09 16.02 10.28
N PRO A 39 -5.76 15.31 11.20
CA PRO A 39 -6.82 15.90 12.01
C PRO A 39 -6.29 16.96 12.99
N GLY A 40 -5.03 16.88 13.40
CA GLY A 40 -4.39 17.79 14.36
C GLY A 40 -2.94 18.15 13.98
N VAL A 41 -2.30 18.94 14.83
CA VAL A 41 -0.90 19.36 14.65
C VAL A 41 0.04 18.23 15.07
N ALA A 42 0.79 17.67 14.13
CA ALA A 42 1.83 16.69 14.37
C ALA A 42 2.98 17.29 15.18
N ARG A 43 3.49 16.50 16.12
CA ARG A 43 4.79 16.74 16.75
C ARG A 43 5.83 15.77 16.24
N ASP A 44 5.51 14.48 16.28
CA ASP A 44 6.41 13.43 15.84
C ASP A 44 5.74 12.58 14.76
N VAL A 45 6.56 12.18 13.79
CA VAL A 45 6.17 11.31 12.69
C VAL A 45 7.19 10.17 12.64
N VAL A 46 6.69 8.94 12.66
CA VAL A 46 7.52 7.74 12.67
C VAL A 46 7.11 6.85 11.50
N VAL A 47 8.10 6.45 10.72
CA VAL A 47 7.95 5.43 9.69
C VAL A 47 8.64 4.16 10.15
N GLY A 48 7.94 3.03 10.11
CA GLY A 48 8.49 1.75 10.57
C GLY A 48 9.74 1.32 9.80
N ASN A 49 9.70 1.40 8.46
CA ASN A 49 10.83 1.12 7.59
C ASN A 49 11.04 2.23 6.53
N PRO A 50 12.04 3.11 6.72
CA PRO A 50 12.39 4.17 5.77
C PRO A 50 12.86 3.69 4.39
N ALA A 51 13.25 2.42 4.24
CA ALA A 51 13.63 1.86 2.94
C ALA A 51 12.40 1.61 2.04
N VAL A 52 11.21 1.44 2.63
CA VAL A 52 9.95 1.19 1.91
C VAL A 52 9.23 2.50 1.59
N ALA A 53 9.07 3.37 2.58
CA ALA A 53 8.44 4.67 2.42
C ALA A 53 9.17 5.73 3.24
N ASP A 54 9.10 6.98 2.82
CA ASP A 54 9.68 8.13 3.53
C ASP A 54 8.70 9.28 3.60
N VAL A 55 8.84 10.17 4.59
CA VAL A 55 7.87 11.21 4.87
C VAL A 55 8.53 12.57 5.03
N THR A 56 7.95 13.57 4.39
CA THR A 56 8.34 14.98 4.52
C THR A 56 7.19 15.75 5.14
N VAL A 57 7.45 16.42 6.26
CA VAL A 57 6.49 17.30 6.91
C VAL A 57 6.51 18.64 6.19
N LEU A 58 5.36 19.07 5.65
CA LEU A 58 5.24 20.37 5.00
C LEU A 58 4.88 21.46 6.01
N ASP A 59 3.91 21.15 6.86
CA ASP A 59 3.49 21.98 7.99
C ASP A 59 2.90 21.09 9.10
N GLY A 60 2.43 21.69 10.18
CA GLY A 60 1.91 20.95 11.32
C GLY A 60 0.74 20.01 11.00
N ARG A 61 -0.02 20.21 9.93
CA ARG A 61 -1.18 19.37 9.57
C ARG A 61 -1.06 18.69 8.22
N ASN A 62 -0.01 18.98 7.45
CA ASN A 62 0.19 18.43 6.11
C ASN A 62 1.55 17.76 5.99
N LEU A 63 1.54 16.53 5.47
CA LEU A 63 2.74 15.77 5.16
C LEU A 63 2.64 15.12 3.79
N VAL A 64 3.80 14.85 3.21
CA VAL A 64 3.95 14.12 1.96
C VAL A 64 4.63 12.81 2.27
N LEU A 65 3.97 11.72 1.92
CA LEU A 65 4.49 10.36 2.03
C LEU A 65 4.94 9.91 0.65
N ILE A 66 6.16 9.40 0.54
CA ILE A 66 6.80 8.99 -0.70
C ILE A 66 7.07 7.49 -0.63
N GLY A 67 6.58 6.72 -1.60
CA GLY A 67 6.94 5.32 -1.74
C GLY A 67 8.34 5.19 -2.35
N LYS A 68 9.30 4.57 -1.65
CA LYS A 68 10.67 4.39 -2.13
C LYS A 68 10.91 3.01 -2.75
N GLY A 69 10.30 1.98 -2.19
CA GLY A 69 10.51 0.61 -2.64
C GLY A 69 9.31 -0.27 -2.29
N PRO A 70 9.12 -1.38 -3.01
CA PRO A 70 8.00 -2.28 -2.76
C PRO A 70 8.08 -2.87 -1.34
N GLY A 71 6.95 -2.92 -0.64
CA GLY A 71 6.87 -3.47 0.71
C GLY A 71 5.67 -2.96 1.51
N VAL A 72 5.59 -3.41 2.75
CA VAL A 72 4.59 -2.96 3.72
C VAL A 72 5.32 -2.36 4.92
N THR A 73 4.89 -1.18 5.35
CA THR A 73 5.41 -0.46 6.52
C THR A 73 4.26 0.19 7.30
N ASN A 74 4.54 0.80 8.45
CA ASN A 74 3.56 1.59 9.19
C ASN A 74 3.95 3.07 9.18
N LEU A 75 2.94 3.95 9.19
CA LEU A 75 3.08 5.38 9.45
C LEU A 75 2.32 5.73 10.74
N LEU A 76 3.06 6.22 11.73
CA LEU A 76 2.53 6.69 13.00
C LEU A 76 2.78 8.19 13.14
N VAL A 77 1.74 8.93 13.49
CA VAL A 77 1.80 10.38 13.73
C VAL A 77 1.19 10.69 15.08
N VAL A 78 1.90 11.44 15.91
CA VAL A 78 1.47 11.82 17.26
C VAL A 78 1.51 13.33 17.46
N ASP A 79 0.64 13.84 18.34
CA ASP A 79 0.62 15.24 18.74
C ASP A 79 1.49 15.54 19.98
N ALA A 80 1.58 16.82 20.35
CA ALA A 80 2.36 17.26 21.51
C ALA A 80 1.88 16.72 22.87
N ARG A 81 0.69 16.12 22.91
CA ARG A 81 0.11 15.51 24.11
C ARG A 81 0.27 14.00 24.10
N GLY A 82 1.03 13.44 23.14
CA GLY A 82 1.22 12.01 22.97
C GLY A 82 0.00 11.28 22.39
N ARG A 83 -0.99 12.00 21.85
CA ARG A 83 -2.17 11.37 21.24
C ARG A 83 -1.86 11.01 19.79
N THR A 84 -2.24 9.79 19.40
CA THR A 84 -2.14 9.33 18.01
C THR A 84 -3.11 10.08 17.12
N LEU A 85 -2.57 10.79 16.14
CA LEU A 85 -3.33 11.48 15.09
C LEU A 85 -3.58 10.58 13.89
N LEU A 86 -2.63 9.70 13.57
CA LEU A 86 -2.69 8.77 12.45
C LEU A 86 -1.89 7.51 12.79
N ASP A 87 -2.48 6.35 12.53
CA ASP A 87 -1.81 5.05 12.58
C ASP A 87 -2.35 4.21 11.43
N ARG A 88 -1.49 3.94 10.44
CA ARG A 88 -1.88 3.40 9.14
C ARG A 88 -0.79 2.53 8.54
N GLU A 89 -1.16 1.31 8.18
CA GLU A 89 -0.35 0.48 7.31
C GLU A 89 -0.21 1.13 5.93
N VAL A 90 1.02 1.24 5.46
CA VAL A 90 1.40 1.78 4.15
C VAL A 90 1.90 0.62 3.30
N VAL A 91 1.21 0.37 2.19
CA VAL A 91 1.59 -0.63 1.20
C VAL A 91 2.18 0.10 0.00
N VAL A 92 3.48 -0.06 -0.22
CA VAL A 92 4.16 0.50 -1.39
C VAL A 92 4.30 -0.58 -2.43
N GLY A 93 3.78 -0.34 -3.63
CA GLY A 93 3.80 -1.32 -4.71
C GLY A 93 3.29 -0.74 -6.02
N GLY A 94 3.75 -1.29 -7.14
CA GLY A 94 3.20 -0.97 -8.46
C GLY A 94 1.67 -1.11 -8.39
N GLY A 95 0.93 -0.08 -8.80
CA GLY A 95 -0.49 0.04 -8.45
C GLY A 95 -1.31 -1.16 -8.89
N ASP A 96 -1.56 -2.06 -7.94
CA ASP A 96 -2.28 -3.32 -8.16
C ASP A 96 -3.79 -3.17 -7.99
N GLN A 97 -4.30 -1.94 -7.84
CA GLN A 97 -5.74 -1.71 -7.86
C GLN A 97 -6.27 -2.11 -9.23
N GLY A 98 -6.94 -3.25 -9.25
CA GLY A 98 -7.38 -3.89 -10.47
C GLY A 98 -6.24 -4.46 -11.31
N ARG A 99 -5.07 -4.84 -10.77
CA ARG A 99 -4.12 -5.70 -11.52
C ARG A 99 -3.98 -7.05 -10.86
N VAL A 100 -4.06 -8.12 -11.64
CA VAL A 100 -4.00 -9.50 -11.14
C VAL A 100 -2.94 -10.28 -11.90
N ALA A 101 -2.08 -10.98 -11.16
CA ALA A 101 -1.19 -12.00 -11.71
C ALA A 101 -1.90 -13.36 -11.70
N TYR A 102 -2.06 -13.98 -12.86
CA TYR A 102 -2.57 -15.34 -13.02
C TYR A 102 -1.46 -16.25 -13.54
N ILE A 103 -1.14 -17.30 -12.81
CA ILE A 103 -0.10 -18.27 -13.18
C ILE A 103 -0.76 -19.57 -13.62
N ARG A 104 -0.51 -20.00 -14.86
CA ARG A 104 -0.97 -21.31 -15.37
C ARG A 104 0.17 -21.99 -16.14
N GLY A 105 0.51 -23.21 -15.73
CA GLY A 105 1.51 -24.03 -16.44
C GLY A 105 2.89 -23.40 -16.53
N GLY A 106 3.30 -22.64 -15.52
CA GLY A 106 4.57 -21.89 -15.51
C GLY A 106 4.53 -20.54 -16.22
N SER A 107 3.44 -20.21 -16.91
CA SER A 107 3.27 -18.90 -17.56
C SER A 107 2.59 -17.91 -16.62
N LEU A 108 3.29 -16.82 -16.28
CA LEU A 108 2.73 -15.66 -15.61
C LEU A 108 1.97 -14.80 -16.63
N GLN A 109 0.71 -14.48 -16.34
CA GLN A 109 -0.12 -13.58 -17.15
C GLN A 109 -0.62 -12.45 -16.25
N THR A 110 -0.52 -11.21 -16.70
CA THR A 110 -0.99 -10.05 -15.95
C THR A 110 -2.31 -9.53 -16.54
N PHE A 111 -3.24 -9.13 -15.68
CA PHE A 111 -4.56 -8.63 -16.05
C PHE A 111 -4.83 -7.27 -15.42
N ALA A 112 -5.67 -6.44 -16.08
CA ALA A 112 -6.33 -5.26 -15.54
C ALA A 112 -7.80 -5.61 -15.32
N CYS A 113 -8.37 -5.33 -14.15
CA CYS A 113 -9.70 -5.72 -13.72
C CYS A 113 -10.49 -4.51 -13.23
N SER A 114 -11.58 -4.18 -13.94
CA SER A 114 -12.65 -3.26 -13.48
C SER A 114 -13.80 -3.23 -14.49
N PRO A 115 -15.04 -3.71 -14.20
CA PRO A 115 -15.44 -4.84 -13.35
C PRO A 115 -15.18 -6.23 -14.00
N ARG A 116 -14.62 -6.24 -15.21
CA ARG A 116 -14.14 -7.46 -15.90
C ARG A 116 -12.63 -7.38 -16.07
N CYS A 117 -11.98 -8.53 -16.18
CA CYS A 117 -10.53 -8.61 -16.34
C CYS A 117 -10.13 -8.71 -17.81
N GLU A 118 -9.17 -7.88 -18.22
CA GLU A 118 -8.57 -7.84 -19.54
C GLU A 118 -7.05 -8.08 -19.41
N ARG A 119 -6.48 -8.84 -20.34
CA ARG A 119 -5.07 -9.24 -20.27
C ARG A 119 -4.17 -8.08 -20.67
N ILE A 120 -3.16 -7.78 -19.85
CA ILE A 120 -2.15 -6.76 -20.12
C ILE A 120 -0.84 -7.49 -20.45
N GLY A 121 -0.35 -7.35 -21.68
CA GLY A 121 0.94 -7.92 -22.09
C GLY A 121 0.87 -9.23 -22.90
N GLY A 122 -0.12 -9.38 -23.78
CA GLY A 122 0.14 -9.96 -25.11
C GLY A 122 0.18 -8.78 -26.06
N ASP A 123 1.24 -8.55 -26.82
CA ASP A 123 1.74 -9.50 -27.80
C ASP A 123 3.28 -9.67 -27.71
N ASP A 124 3.73 -10.92 -27.86
CA ASP A 124 5.14 -11.35 -28.04
C ASP A 124 6.16 -11.10 -26.91
N ALA A 125 5.94 -11.68 -25.72
CA ALA A 125 7.01 -11.93 -24.75
C ALA A 125 7.68 -13.30 -24.97
N ALA A 126 8.17 -13.53 -26.20
CA ALA A 126 9.17 -14.55 -26.50
C ALA A 126 10.55 -13.90 -26.66
N ALA A 127 10.96 -12.99 -25.78
CA ALA A 127 12.31 -12.42 -25.78
C ALA A 127 12.64 -11.68 -24.47
N ALA A 128 12.85 -12.41 -23.37
CA ALA A 128 13.70 -11.94 -22.26
C ALA A 128 14.04 -13.11 -21.34
N ALA A 129 14.69 -14.14 -21.88
CA ALA A 129 15.57 -14.94 -21.03
C ALA A 129 16.70 -14.01 -20.56
N PRO A 130 17.08 -13.99 -19.26
CA PRO A 130 18.29 -13.32 -18.85
C PRO A 130 19.46 -14.02 -19.54
N GLN A 131 20.15 -13.31 -20.43
CA GLN A 131 21.39 -13.78 -21.03
C GLN A 131 22.41 -13.96 -19.91
N ALA A 132 22.63 -15.21 -19.50
CA ALA A 132 23.82 -15.56 -18.75
C ALA A 132 25.03 -15.21 -19.63
N ALA A 133 25.81 -14.22 -19.21
CA ALA A 133 27.03 -13.81 -19.88
C ALA A 133 27.96 -15.02 -20.07
N PRO A 134 28.51 -15.27 -21.28
CA PRO A 134 29.56 -16.24 -21.47
C PRO A 134 30.87 -15.65 -20.91
N ASN A 135 31.37 -16.26 -19.83
CA ASN A 135 32.68 -15.98 -19.27
C ASN A 135 33.74 -16.50 -20.26
N SER A 136 34.18 -15.65 -21.19
CA SER A 136 35.41 -15.83 -21.93
C SER A 136 36.62 -15.55 -21.01
N GLY A 137 36.91 -16.50 -20.13
CA GLY A 137 38.18 -16.56 -19.40
C GLY A 137 39.27 -17.12 -20.32
N GLY A 138 40.16 -16.23 -20.76
CA GLY A 138 41.18 -16.47 -21.77
C GLY A 138 42.19 -17.57 -21.42
N VAL A 139 42.54 -18.31 -22.47
CA VAL A 139 43.66 -19.23 -22.55
C VAL A 139 44.96 -18.44 -22.39
N SER A 140 45.69 -18.64 -21.30
CA SER A 140 47.09 -18.22 -21.18
C SER A 140 47.99 -19.42 -21.49
N GLN A 141 48.44 -19.47 -22.75
CA GLN A 141 49.57 -20.29 -23.18
C GLN A 141 50.81 -19.82 -22.43
N GLY A 142 51.41 -20.71 -21.64
CA GLY A 142 52.74 -20.55 -21.07
C GLY A 142 53.64 -21.68 -21.55
N SER A 143 54.18 -21.53 -22.75
CA SER A 143 55.23 -22.36 -23.33
C SER A 143 56.59 -21.70 -23.10
N GLY A 144 57.53 -22.39 -22.45
CA GLY A 144 58.95 -22.04 -22.47
C GLY A 144 59.78 -22.70 -21.36
N PRO A 145 61.05 -23.07 -21.62
CA PRO A 145 61.62 -24.34 -21.14
C PRO A 145 62.64 -24.16 -19.99
N GLN A 146 62.82 -25.20 -19.18
CA GLN A 146 64.09 -25.84 -18.77
C GLN A 146 63.76 -27.08 -17.93
#